data_AF-A0A537ABV0-F1
#
_entry.id   AF-A0A537ABV0-F1
#
_cell.length_a   1.000
_cell.length_b   1.000
_cell.length_c   1.000
_cell.angle_alpha   90.00
_cell.angle_beta   90.00
_cell.angle_gamma   90.00
#
_symmetry.space_group_name_H-M   'P 1'
#
loop_
_entity.id
_entity.type
_entity.pdbx_description
1 polymer ?
#
loop_
_entity_poly.entity_id
_entity_poly.type
_entity_poly.pdbx_seq_one_letter_code
_entity_poly.pdbx_strand_id
1 'polypeptide(L)'
;MPHSVRLPPRVEQQLAEYCASHKLSKSKAIKQALERMLEASAGQPSPYELGREFFEQHRGTRAKENVALNSKRLLREHFRGRAK
;
A
#
# COMPACT_ATOMS: atom_id res chain seq x y z
N MET A 1 -17.99 -8.69 -8.24
CA MET A 1 -19.37 -8.47 -8.71
C MET A 1 -19.49 -7.07 -9.30
N PRO A 2 -20.19 -6.84 -10.41
CA PRO A 2 -20.39 -5.49 -10.96
C PRO A 2 -21.28 -4.66 -10.02
N HIS A 3 -20.97 -3.37 -9.86
CA HIS A 3 -21.77 -2.42 -9.09
C HIS A 3 -22.22 -1.31 -10.02
N SER A 4 -23.53 -1.03 -10.03
CA SER A 4 -24.14 0.03 -10.83
C SER A 4 -24.66 1.10 -9.88
N VAL A 5 -24.13 2.32 -10.01
CA VAL A 5 -24.51 3.45 -9.16
C VAL A 5 -25.02 4.57 -10.05
N ARG A 6 -26.14 5.21 -9.68
CA ARG A 6 -26.62 6.41 -10.37
C ARG A 6 -25.91 7.62 -9.82
N LEU A 7 -25.23 8.36 -10.68
CA LEU A 7 -24.54 9.59 -10.30
C LEU A 7 -25.48 10.80 -10.49
N PRO A 8 -25.38 11.83 -9.65
CA PRO A 8 -26.07 13.10 -9.90
C PRO A 8 -25.60 13.71 -11.23
N PRO A 9 -26.48 14.38 -11.98
CA PRO A 9 -26.16 14.91 -13.32
C PRO A 9 -24.99 15.90 -13.31
N ARG A 10 -24.85 16.69 -12.23
CA ARG A 10 -23.71 17.60 -12.03
C ARG A 10 -22.37 16.85 -11.99
N VAL A 11 -22.34 15.71 -11.31
CA VAL A 11 -21.13 14.88 -11.16
C VAL A 11 -20.79 14.21 -12.47
N GLU A 12 -21.79 13.74 -13.23
CA GLU A 12 -21.57 13.15 -14.55
C GLU A 12 -20.94 14.14 -15.53
N GLN A 13 -21.38 15.40 -15.51
CA GLN A 13 -20.81 16.46 -16.34
C GLN A 13 -19.34 16.74 -15.97
N GLN A 14 -19.06 16.93 -14.67
CA GLN A 14 -17.68 17.15 -14.19
C GLN A 14 -16.77 15.95 -14.50
N LEU A 15 -17.29 14.72 -14.41
CA LEU A 15 -16.53 13.52 -14.71
C LEU A 15 -16.24 13.40 -16.21
N ALA A 16 -17.16 13.83 -17.07
CA ALA A 16 -16.93 13.89 -18.51
C ALA A 16 -15.82 14.89 -18.87
N GLU A 17 -15.86 16.08 -18.27
CA GLU A 17 -14.81 17.11 -18.44
C GLU A 17 -13.44 16.61 -17.97
N TYR A 18 -13.38 15.99 -16.79
CA TYR A 18 -12.16 15.41 -16.23
C TYR A 18 -11.61 14.27 -17.10
N CYS A 19 -12.48 13.40 -17.62
CA CYS A 19 -12.06 12.32 -18.50
C CYS A 19 -11.49 12.86 -19.83
N ALA A 20 -12.08 13.94 -20.36
CA ALA A 20 -11.61 14.59 -21.58
C ALA A 20 -10.23 15.24 -21.39
N SER A 21 -10.00 15.92 -20.26
CA SER A 21 -8.71 16.58 -19.98
C SER A 21 -7.58 15.58 -19.71
N HIS A 22 -7.86 14.50 -18.99
CA HIS A 22 -6.84 13.52 -18.57
C HIS A 22 -6.72 12.30 -19.50
N LYS A 23 -7.52 12.23 -20.57
CA LYS A 23 -7.58 11.09 -21.51
C LYS A 23 -7.78 9.75 -20.79
N LEU A 24 -8.67 9.73 -19.81
CA LEU A 24 -9.00 8.54 -19.01
C LEU A 24 -10.40 8.05 -19.36
N SER A 25 -10.61 6.74 -19.23
CA SER A 25 -11.96 6.18 -19.31
C SER A 25 -12.76 6.51 -18.05
N LYS A 26 -14.08 6.70 -18.18
CA LYS A 26 -14.98 6.98 -17.05
C LYS A 26 -14.82 5.96 -15.93
N SER A 27 -14.75 4.66 -16.29
CA SER A 27 -14.57 3.58 -15.32
C SER A 27 -13.24 3.71 -14.55
N LYS A 28 -12.15 4.05 -15.24
CA LYS A 28 -10.83 4.21 -14.59
C LYS A 28 -10.80 5.41 -13.66
N ALA A 29 -11.37 6.54 -14.06
CA ALA A 29 -11.47 7.73 -13.24
C ALA A 29 -12.29 7.47 -11.96
N ILE A 30 -13.44 6.79 -12.08
CA ILE A 30 -14.30 6.43 -10.93
C ILE A 30 -13.58 5.49 -9.97
N LYS A 31 -12.93 4.44 -10.48
CA LYS A 31 -12.16 3.50 -9.64
C LYS A 31 -11.09 4.22 -8.83
N GLN A 32 -10.29 5.05 -9.50
CA GLN A 32 -9.20 5.78 -8.84
C GLN A 32 -9.72 6.78 -7.79
N ALA A 33 -10.85 7.43 -8.05
CA ALA A 33 -11.48 8.32 -7.07
C ALA A 33 -11.97 7.56 -5.83
N LEU A 34 -12.59 6.40 -6.03
CA LEU A 34 -13.06 5.55 -4.93
C LEU A 34 -11.90 4.98 -4.12
N GLU A 35 -10.85 4.48 -4.78
CA GLU A 35 -9.63 4.00 -4.11
C GLU A 35 -9.03 5.09 -3.22
N ARG A 36 -8.80 6.29 -3.77
CA ARG A 36 -8.28 7.44 -3.00
C ARG A 36 -9.19 7.83 -1.84
N MET A 37 -10.51 7.81 -2.03
CA MET A 37 -11.46 8.14 -0.98
C MET A 37 -11.43 7.11 0.16
N LEU A 38 -11.34 5.83 -0.17
CA LEU A 38 -11.27 4.75 0.81
C LEU A 38 -9.91 4.72 1.53
N GLU A 39 -8.82 4.99 0.81
CA GLU A 39 -7.49 5.15 1.42
C GLU A 39 -7.44 6.36 2.35
N ALA A 40 -8.04 7.48 1.95
CA ALA A 40 -8.10 8.69 2.78
C ALA A 40 -8.97 8.48 4.03
N SER A 41 -10.04 7.69 3.95
CA SER A 41 -10.92 7.39 5.07
C SER A 41 -10.42 6.28 5.98
N ALA A 42 -9.57 5.39 5.48
CA ALA A 42 -8.93 4.33 6.27
C ALA A 42 -7.94 4.86 7.33
N GLY A 43 -7.58 6.15 7.26
CA GLY A 43 -6.53 6.73 8.10
C GLY A 43 -5.14 6.22 7.72
N GLN A 44 -4.10 6.85 8.25
CA GLN A 44 -2.75 6.30 8.10
C GLN A 44 -2.68 5.01 8.94
N PRO A 45 -2.31 3.85 8.35
CA PRO A 45 -2.12 2.64 9.14
C PRO A 45 -1.10 2.93 10.24
N SER A 46 -1.35 2.44 11.44
CA SER A 46 -0.40 2.60 12.53
C SER A 46 0.94 1.97 12.14
N PRO A 47 2.08 2.45 12.68
CA PRO A 47 3.39 1.85 12.41
C PRO A 47 3.43 0.33 12.70
N TYR A 48 2.61 -0.13 13.65
CA TYR A 48 2.44 -1.55 13.94
C TYR A 48 1.73 -2.31 12.81
N GLU A 49 0.65 -1.76 12.26
CA GLU A 49 -0.10 -2.38 11.17
C GLU A 49 0.71 -2.47 9.89
N LEU A 50 1.56 -1.48 9.59
CA LEU A 50 2.51 -1.52 8.48
C LEU A 50 3.51 -2.68 8.62
N GLY A 51 3.97 -2.94 9.84
CA GLY A 51 4.93 -4.01 10.12
C GLY A 51 4.29 -5.39 10.34
N ARG A 52 2.96 -5.47 10.47
CA ARG A 52 2.25 -6.68 10.92
C ARG A 52 2.58 -7.90 10.07
N GLU A 53 2.61 -7.75 8.74
CA GLU A 53 2.95 -8.83 7.81
C GLU A 53 4.37 -9.40 8.09
N PHE A 54 5.34 -8.54 8.35
CA PHE A 54 6.73 -8.94 8.64
C PHE A 54 6.88 -9.53 10.05
N PHE A 55 6.13 -9.03 11.03
CA PHE A 55 6.16 -9.56 12.40
C PHE A 55 5.49 -10.93 12.49
N GLU A 56 4.38 -11.13 11.77
CA GLU A 56 3.62 -12.38 11.78
C GLU A 56 4.35 -13.52 11.06
N GLN A 57 5.09 -13.23 9.98
CA GLN A 57 5.95 -14.21 9.32
C GLN A 57 7.01 -14.82 10.25
N HIS A 58 7.36 -14.15 11.34
CA HIS A 58 8.34 -14.60 12.32
C HIS A 58 7.74 -14.95 13.69
N ARG A 59 6.40 -14.91 13.83
CA ARG A 59 5.74 -15.37 15.06
C ARG A 59 5.88 -16.89 15.18
N GLY A 60 6.57 -17.33 16.24
CA GLY A 60 6.75 -18.75 16.55
C GLY A 60 8.01 -19.40 15.98
N THR A 61 8.74 -18.73 15.09
CA THR A 61 10.09 -19.18 14.71
C THR A 61 11.07 -18.90 15.84
N ARG A 62 11.64 -19.97 16.43
CA ARG A 62 12.72 -19.84 17.40
C ARG A 62 13.94 -19.26 16.67
N ALA A 63 14.32 -18.04 17.02
CA ALA A 63 15.50 -17.41 16.44
C ALA A 63 16.72 -18.31 16.69
N LYS A 64 17.46 -18.64 15.62
CA LYS A 64 18.67 -19.49 15.69
C LYS A 64 19.76 -18.85 16.54
N GLU A 65 19.78 -17.53 16.61
CA GLU A 65 20.68 -16.74 17.44
C GLU A 65 20.01 -15.42 17.85
N ASN A 66 20.51 -14.79 18.92
CA ASN A 66 20.00 -13.50 19.36
C ASN A 66 20.49 -12.39 18.43
N VAL A 67 19.65 -12.02 17.46
CA VAL A 67 19.94 -10.99 16.45
C VAL A 67 20.11 -9.61 17.09
N ALA A 68 19.38 -9.29 18.15
CA ALA A 68 19.46 -7.98 18.80
C ALA A 68 20.86 -7.72 19.37
N LEU A 69 21.41 -8.70 20.09
CA LEU A 69 22.75 -8.61 20.69
C LEU A 69 23.87 -8.72 19.66
N ASN A 70 23.66 -9.48 18.57
CA ASN A 70 24.70 -9.77 17.57
C ASN A 70 24.60 -8.93 16.29
N SER A 71 23.66 -7.99 16.23
CA SER A 71 23.34 -7.19 15.02
C SER A 71 24.57 -6.63 14.30
N LYS A 72 25.52 -6.01 15.02
CA LYS A 72 26.75 -5.47 14.44
C LYS A 72 27.64 -6.52 13.76
N ARG A 73 27.76 -7.71 14.35
CA ARG A 73 28.54 -8.83 13.78
C ARG A 73 27.85 -9.35 12.52
N LEU A 74 26.55 -9.60 12.60
CA LEU A 74 25.75 -10.14 11.49
C LEU A 74 25.71 -9.20 10.28
N LEU A 75 25.54 -7.89 10.52
CA LEU A 75 25.59 -6.90 9.45
C LEU A 75 26.99 -6.85 8.80
N ARG A 76 28.06 -6.93 9.59
CA ARG A 76 29.42 -6.94 9.05
C ARG A 76 29.68 -8.18 8.20
N GLU A 77 29.32 -9.36 8.67
CA GLU A 77 29.45 -10.62 7.91
C GLU A 77 28.66 -10.57 6.61
N HIS A 78 27.41 -10.10 6.66
CA HIS A 78 26.52 -10.07 5.50
C HIS A 78 26.92 -9.04 4.43
N PHE A 79 27.36 -7.85 4.84
CA PHE A 79 27.65 -6.75 3.90
C PHE A 79 29.12 -6.63 3.49
N ARG A 80 30.10 -7.09 4.30
CA ARG A 80 31.52 -7.01 3.91
C ARG A 80 31.94 -8.06 2.88
N GLY A 81 31.21 -9.17 2.74
CA GLY A 81 31.48 -10.21 1.74
C GLY A 81 30.90 -9.93 0.35
N ARG A 82 30.06 -8.89 0.18
CA ARG A 82 29.40 -8.55 -1.11
C ARG A 82 30.10 -7.45 -1.90
N ALA A 83 31.29 -7.03 -1.48
CA ALA A 83 32.15 -6.17 -2.28
C ALA A 83 32.94 -7.02 -3.29
N LYS A 84 32.26 -7.54 -4.32
CA LYS A 84 32.90 -8.00 -5.55
C LYS A 84 31.93 -7.92 -6.72
#